data_AF-A0A7S3F7R0-F1
#
_entry.id   AF-A0A7S3F7R0-F1
#
_cell.length_a   1.000
_cell.length_b   1.000
_cell.length_c   1.000
_cell.angle_alpha   90.00
_cell.angle_beta   90.00
_cell.angle_gamma   90.00
#
_symmetry.space_group_name_H-M   'P 1'
#
loop_
_entity.id
_entity.type
_entity.pdbx_description
1 polymer ?
#
loop_
_entity_poly.entity_id
_entity_poly.type
_entity_poly.pdbx_seq_one_letter_code
_entity_poly.pdbx_strand_id
1 'polypeptide(L)'
;VPLAAPVEAAALRPVEVRVWEWRGKAHDEGDAAADWLNRALGDAKPEGGVRLVRHDIRLGERPVDGSFVGGANNGGTRFSDGFPALVASEESLAALNAALAEKGEPAV
;
A
#
# COMPACT_ATOMS: atom_id res chain seq x y z
N VAL A 1 -18.27 -6.99 -12.89
CA VAL A 1 -18.88 -5.67 -12.55
C VAL A 1 -17.73 -4.71 -12.26
N PRO A 2 -17.60 -3.56 -12.94
CA PRO A 2 -16.53 -2.62 -12.67
C PRO A 2 -16.67 -2.02 -11.27
N LEU A 3 -15.55 -1.59 -10.68
CA LEU A 3 -15.54 -0.86 -9.42
C LEU A 3 -16.40 0.40 -9.58
N ALA A 4 -17.40 0.59 -8.71
CA ALA A 4 -18.18 1.84 -8.71
C ALA A 4 -17.27 3.02 -8.30
N ALA A 5 -17.69 4.24 -8.64
CA ALA A 5 -16.98 5.45 -8.25
C ALA A 5 -16.75 5.47 -6.73
N PRO A 6 -15.60 5.99 -6.24
CA PRO A 6 -15.27 5.94 -4.83
C PRO A 6 -16.33 6.66 -3.99
N VAL A 7 -16.74 6.04 -2.88
CA VAL A 7 -17.65 6.68 -1.93
C VAL A 7 -16.96 7.91 -1.35
N GLU A 8 -17.72 8.99 -1.17
CA GLU A 8 -17.20 10.25 -0.65
C GLU A 8 -16.67 10.07 0.78
N ALA A 9 -15.40 10.44 1.00
CA ALA A 9 -14.67 10.11 2.23
C ALA A 9 -15.31 10.69 3.51
N ALA A 10 -16.11 11.76 3.40
CA ALA A 10 -16.80 12.38 4.54
C ALA A 10 -17.91 11.49 5.14
N ALA A 11 -18.36 10.46 4.42
CA ALA A 11 -19.39 9.54 4.88
C ALA A 11 -18.83 8.23 5.48
N LEU A 12 -17.51 8.05 5.47
CA LEU A 12 -16.88 6.77 5.79
C LEU A 12 -16.49 6.68 7.28
N ARG A 13 -16.62 5.48 7.85
CA ARG A 13 -16.26 5.24 9.26
C ARG A 13 -14.74 5.04 9.37
N PRO A 14 -14.07 5.72 10.31
CA PRO A 14 -12.70 5.42 10.66
C PRO A 14 -12.60 4.02 11.30
N VAL A 15 -11.66 3.22 10.82
CA VAL A 15 -11.29 1.90 11.36
C VAL A 15 -9.83 1.90 11.79
N GLU A 16 -9.50 1.08 12.78
CA GLU A 16 -8.12 0.87 13.19
C GLU A 16 -7.39 -0.01 12.17
N VAL A 17 -6.17 0.40 11.83
CA VAL A 17 -5.32 -0.33 10.90
C VAL A 17 -3.91 -0.47 11.48
N ARG A 18 -3.20 -1.51 11.03
CA ARG A 18 -1.81 -1.75 11.36
C ARG A 18 -1.01 -2.00 10.09
N VAL A 19 0.12 -1.31 9.95
CA VAL A 19 1.09 -1.47 8.86
C VAL A 19 2.46 -1.58 9.51
N TRP A 20 3.10 -2.75 9.39
CA TRP A 20 4.30 -3.09 10.17
C TRP A 20 4.05 -2.90 11.68
N GLU A 21 4.92 -2.18 12.38
CA GLU A 21 4.76 -1.82 13.80
C GLU A 21 3.90 -0.55 14.01
N TRP A 22 3.56 0.17 12.94
CA TRP A 22 2.72 1.36 13.04
C TRP A 22 1.24 1.00 13.14
N ARG A 23 0.54 1.68 14.05
CA ARG A 23 -0.92 1.60 14.21
C ARG A 23 -1.52 2.99 13.97
N GLY A 24 -2.64 3.04 13.28
CA GLY A 24 -3.34 4.28 13.01
C GLY A 24 -4.77 4.05 12.56
N LYS A 25 -5.34 5.05 11.88
CA LYS A 25 -6.73 5.02 11.41
C LYS A 25 -6.82 5.24 9.90
N ALA A 26 -7.82 4.64 9.29
CA ALA A 26 -8.16 4.80 7.88
C ALA A 26 -9.67 4.78 7.70
N HIS A 27 -10.17 5.26 6.56
CA HIS A 27 -11.58 5.16 6.21
C HIS A 27 -11.87 3.82 5.54
N ASP A 28 -12.92 3.15 5.97
CA ASP A 28 -13.44 1.95 5.33
C ASP A 28 -14.21 2.31 4.04
N GLU A 29 -13.87 1.73 2.89
CA GLU A 29 -14.54 2.00 1.61
C GLU A 29 -15.95 1.37 1.49
N GLY A 30 -16.37 0.61 2.49
CA GLY A 30 -17.71 0.04 2.59
C GLY A 30 -17.85 -1.34 1.95
N ASP A 31 -19.04 -1.93 2.13
CA ASP A 31 -19.29 -3.34 1.83
C ASP A 31 -19.25 -3.63 0.33
N ALA A 32 -19.66 -2.69 -0.52
CA ALA A 32 -19.57 -2.86 -1.97
C ALA A 32 -18.11 -3.02 -2.45
N ALA A 33 -17.17 -2.26 -1.87
CA ALA A 33 -15.75 -2.37 -2.18
C ALA A 33 -15.15 -3.67 -1.62
N ALA A 34 -15.53 -4.04 -0.39
CA ALA A 34 -15.14 -5.31 0.21
C ALA A 34 -15.62 -6.50 -0.62
N ASP A 35 -16.89 -6.54 -1.01
CA ASP A 35 -17.47 -7.62 -1.84
C ASP A 35 -16.78 -7.73 -3.19
N TRP A 36 -16.49 -6.60 -3.84
CA TRP A 36 -15.75 -6.60 -5.09
C TRP A 36 -14.35 -7.17 -4.92
N LEU A 37 -13.60 -6.74 -3.91
CA LEU A 37 -12.23 -7.18 -3.69
C LEU A 37 -12.16 -8.66 -3.30
N ASN A 38 -13.07 -9.14 -2.44
CA ASN A 38 -13.15 -10.55 -2.06
C ASN A 38 -13.49 -11.45 -3.25
N ARG A 39 -14.35 -10.99 -4.18
CA ARG A 39 -14.60 -11.72 -5.43
C ARG A 39 -13.38 -11.72 -6.34
N ALA A 40 -12.69 -10.59 -6.47
CA ALA A 40 -11.50 -10.46 -7.32
C ALA A 40 -10.33 -11.34 -6.82
N LEU A 41 -10.16 -11.45 -5.50
CA LEU A 41 -9.12 -12.30 -4.89
C LEU A 41 -9.45 -13.80 -4.95
N GLY A 42 -10.73 -14.18 -5.07
CA GLY A 42 -11.12 -15.58 -5.17
C GLY A 42 -10.61 -16.41 -3.99
N ASP A 43 -9.88 -17.48 -4.28
CA ASP A 43 -9.32 -18.39 -3.26
C ASP A 43 -8.02 -17.87 -2.63
N ALA A 44 -7.44 -16.79 -3.15
CA ALA A 44 -6.24 -16.16 -2.57
C ALA A 44 -6.53 -15.28 -1.35
N LYS A 45 -7.81 -15.01 -1.04
CA LYS A 45 -8.19 -14.22 0.14
C LYS A 45 -7.97 -15.02 1.43
N PRO A 46 -7.62 -14.35 2.55
CA PRO A 46 -7.57 -14.98 3.86
C PRO A 46 -8.97 -15.46 4.31
N GLU A 47 -8.97 -16.36 5.30
CA GLU A 47 -10.18 -16.72 6.04
C GLU A 47 -10.79 -15.46 6.67
N GLY A 48 -12.11 -15.28 6.52
CA GLY A 48 -12.82 -14.06 6.95
C GLY A 48 -12.82 -12.91 5.93
N GLY A 49 -12.08 -13.04 4.82
CA GLY A 49 -12.06 -12.06 3.73
C GLY A 49 -11.26 -10.80 4.04
N VAL A 50 -11.39 -9.80 3.17
CA VAL A 50 -10.66 -8.52 3.26
C VAL A 50 -11.59 -7.31 3.14
N ARG A 51 -11.11 -6.16 3.61
CA ARG A 51 -11.74 -4.86 3.40
C ARG A 51 -10.77 -3.89 2.77
N LEU A 52 -11.28 -3.01 1.90
CA LEU A 52 -10.50 -1.94 1.31
C LEU A 52 -10.61 -0.69 2.19
N VAL A 53 -9.47 -0.07 2.48
CA VAL A 53 -9.40 1.14 3.31
C VAL A 53 -8.58 2.23 2.62
N ARG A 54 -8.90 3.50 2.93
CA ARG A 54 -8.20 4.67 2.42
C ARG A 54 -7.58 5.47 3.55
N HIS A 55 -6.29 5.76 3.41
CA HIS A 55 -5.60 6.66 4.32
C HIS A 55 -6.13 8.09 4.16
N ASP A 56 -6.40 8.76 5.28
CA ASP A 56 -6.76 10.18 5.34
C ASP A 56 -5.78 10.88 6.28
N ILE A 57 -5.05 11.86 5.77
CA ILE A 57 -4.05 12.62 6.55
C ILE A 57 -4.69 13.33 7.75
N ARG A 58 -6.00 13.60 7.71
CA ARG A 58 -6.75 14.20 8.83
C ARG A 58 -6.93 13.23 10.00
N LEU A 59 -6.79 11.92 9.76
CA LEU A 59 -6.87 10.87 10.79
C LEU A 59 -5.52 10.54 11.43
N GLY A 60 -4.42 11.10 10.90
CA GLY A 60 -3.06 10.89 11.38
C GLY A 60 -2.09 10.65 10.22
N GLU A 61 -0.82 10.94 10.45
CA GLU A 61 0.26 10.67 9.50
C GLU A 61 1.07 9.46 9.94
N ARG A 62 1.55 8.67 8.97
CA ARG A 62 2.63 7.71 9.17
C ARG A 62 3.95 8.34 8.72
N PRO A 63 4.78 8.83 9.66
CA PRO A 63 6.03 9.51 9.30
C PRO A 63 7.02 8.52 8.70
N VAL A 64 7.88 9.03 7.82
CA VAL A 64 9.07 8.29 7.38
C VAL A 64 10.09 8.29 8.53
N ASP A 65 10.79 7.18 8.69
CA ASP A 65 11.86 7.05 9.68
C ASP A 65 12.98 8.07 9.38
N GLY A 66 13.20 8.98 10.33
CA GLY A 66 14.17 10.06 10.20
C GLY A 66 15.63 9.64 10.26
N SER A 67 15.93 8.40 10.62
CA SER A 67 17.29 7.86 10.50
C SER A 67 17.76 7.72 9.05
N PHE A 68 16.83 7.63 8.10
CA PHE A 68 17.13 7.48 6.68
C PHE A 68 17.01 8.76 5.84
N VAL A 69 16.48 9.85 6.42
CA VAL A 69 16.26 11.12 5.71
C VAL A 69 16.97 12.23 6.48
N GLY A 70 18.02 12.80 5.88
CA GLY A 70 18.81 13.86 6.51
C GLY A 70 18.06 15.19 6.56
N GLY A 71 17.34 15.47 7.64
CA GLY A 71 16.76 16.79 7.92
C GLY A 71 15.36 16.80 8.52
N ALA A 72 14.83 18.00 8.77
CA ALA A 72 13.51 18.24 9.33
C ALA A 72 12.49 18.56 8.23
N ASN A 73 11.91 17.51 7.62
CA ASN A 73 10.56 17.47 7.01
C ASN A 73 10.43 16.17 6.23
N ASN A 74 10.11 15.08 6.93
CA ASN A 74 10.26 13.73 6.38
C ASN A 74 9.03 13.20 5.65
N GLY A 75 8.01 14.03 5.43
CA GLY A 75 6.77 13.63 4.76
C GLY A 75 6.07 12.42 5.42
N GLY A 76 4.96 12.00 4.81
CA GLY A 76 4.20 10.82 5.22
C GLY A 76 4.25 9.73 4.16
N THR A 77 4.44 8.49 4.57
CA THR A 77 4.50 7.32 3.66
C THR A 77 3.13 6.65 3.44
N ARG A 78 2.09 7.08 4.18
CA ARG A 78 0.76 6.44 4.20
C ARG A 78 0.91 4.93 4.43
N PHE A 79 0.52 4.10 3.45
CA PHE A 79 0.65 2.64 3.53
C PHE A 79 1.87 2.06 2.79
N SER A 80 2.71 2.89 2.16
CA SER A 80 3.95 2.41 1.50
C SER A 80 4.96 1.91 2.55
N ASP A 81 5.73 0.88 2.25
CA ASP A 81 6.52 0.17 3.28
C ASP A 81 7.51 1.05 4.04
N GLY A 82 8.34 1.82 3.34
CA GLY A 82 9.37 2.69 3.95
C GLY A 82 9.21 4.15 3.57
N PHE A 83 9.29 4.44 2.27
CA PHE A 83 9.37 5.80 1.72
C PHE A 83 8.20 6.10 0.78
N PRO A 84 7.85 7.39 0.59
CA PRO A 84 6.76 7.79 -0.30
C PRO A 84 7.03 7.55 -1.79
N ALA A 85 8.28 7.29 -2.17
CA ALA A 85 8.68 7.00 -3.55
C ALA A 85 9.73 5.89 -3.61
N LEU A 86 9.65 5.08 -4.66
CA LEU A 86 10.68 4.14 -5.07
C LEU A 86 11.36 4.72 -6.32
N VAL A 87 12.69 4.78 -6.32
CA VAL A 87 13.48 5.26 -7.47
C VAL A 87 14.38 4.12 -7.95
N ALA A 88 14.32 3.84 -9.24
CA ALA A 88 15.18 2.88 -9.93
C ALA A 88 15.50 3.41 -11.34
N SER A 89 16.57 2.89 -11.95
CA SER A 89 16.93 3.22 -13.35
C SER A 89 16.80 1.98 -14.24
N GLU A 90 16.58 2.19 -15.53
CA GLU A 90 16.54 1.10 -16.52
C GLU A 90 17.86 0.31 -16.52
N GLU A 91 18.99 0.99 -16.35
CA GLU A 91 20.31 0.36 -16.27
C GLU A 91 20.45 -0.52 -15.03
N SER A 92 19.90 -0.10 -13.89
CA SER A 92 19.92 -0.91 -12.66
C SER A 92 19.10 -2.20 -12.82
N LEU A 93 17.96 -2.13 -13.51
CA LEU A 93 17.14 -3.30 -13.82
C LEU A 93 17.83 -4.22 -14.84
N ALA A 94 18.46 -3.64 -15.87
CA ALA A 94 19.22 -4.40 -16.86
C ALA A 94 20.40 -5.15 -16.21
N ALA A 95 21.13 -4.49 -15.30
CA ALA A 95 22.22 -5.11 -14.55
C ALA A 95 21.73 -6.26 -13.67
N LEU A 96 20.58 -6.11 -13.00
CA LEU A 96 19.95 -7.19 -12.23
C LEU A 96 19.61 -8.39 -13.13
N ASN A 97 18.97 -8.13 -14.28
CA ASN A 97 18.56 -9.18 -15.20
C ASN A 97 19.74 -9.93 -15.84
N ALA A 98 20.86 -9.26 -16.10
CA ALA A 98 22.09 -9.92 -16.52
C ALA A 98 22.62 -10.88 -15.44
N ALA A 99 22.64 -10.44 -14.18
CA ALA A 99 23.10 -11.27 -13.06
C ALA A 99 22.17 -12.47 -12.78
N LEU A 100 20.86 -12.35 -13.02
CA LEU A 100 19.92 -13.47 -12.94
C LEU A 100 20.18 -14.49 -14.05
N ALA A 101 20.38 -14.03 -15.29
CA ALA A 101 20.68 -14.91 -16.42
C ALA A 101 21.97 -15.71 -16.23
N GLU A 102 23.03 -15.09 -15.68
CA GLU A 102 24.28 -15.78 -15.33
C GLU A 102 24.07 -16.93 -14.32
N LYS A 103 23.04 -16.82 -13.48
CA LYS A 103 22.65 -17.85 -12.50
C LYS A 103 21.63 -18.84 -13.05
N GLY A 104 21.23 -18.71 -14.32
CA GLY A 104 20.20 -19.54 -14.94
C GLY A 104 18.77 -19.21 -14.51
N GLU A 105 18.56 -18.03 -13.91
CA GLU A 105 17.25 -17.56 -13.47
C GLU A 105 16.58 -16.67 -14.55
N PRO A 106 15.24 -16.63 -14.61
CA PRO A 106 14.53 -15.76 -15.55
C PRO A 106 14.68 -14.28 -15.18
N ALA A 107 14.67 -13.42 -16.20
CA ALA A 107 14.59 -11.97 -16.03
C ALA A 107 13.24 -11.56 -15.41
N VAL A 108 13.27 -10.46 -14.66
CA VAL A 108 12.10 -9.79 -14.06
C VAL A 108 11.69 -8.55 -14.83
#